data_AF-A0AAN8XGY2-F1
#
_entry.id   AF-A0AAN8XGY2-F1
#
_cell.length_a   1.000
_cell.length_b   1.000
_cell.length_c   1.000
_cell.angle_alpha   90.00
_cell.angle_beta   90.00
_cell.angle_gamma   90.00
#
_symmetry.space_group_name_H-M   'P 1'
#
loop_
_entity.id
_entity.type
_entity.pdbx_description
1 polymer ?
#
loop_
_entity_poly.entity_id
_entity_poly.type
_entity_poly.pdbx_seq_one_letter_code
_entity_poly.pdbx_strand_id
1 'polypeptide(L)' 'MSTWGDTLKAIFYGPGWYPGTPRLGDMDALPDEKAPRKKYSPKISQLETIYIIIHFIIIFFVQQNLTQELM' A
#
# COMPACT_ATOMS: atom_id res chain seq x y z
N MET A 1 19.77 -11.38 -9.69
CA MET A 1 18.92 -12.49 -9.22
C MET A 1 19.06 -13.62 -10.22
N SER A 2 19.75 -14.69 -9.88
CA SER A 2 20.05 -15.78 -10.82
C SER A 2 19.35 -17.09 -10.47
N THR A 3 18.85 -17.23 -9.22
CA THR A 3 18.16 -18.45 -8.77
C THR A 3 16.82 -18.15 -8.10
N TRP A 4 15.93 -19.15 -8.07
CA TRP A 4 14.66 -19.08 -7.32
C TRP A 4 14.86 -18.84 -5.82
N GLY A 5 15.96 -19.33 -5.25
CA GLY A 5 16.31 -19.09 -3.85
C GLY A 5 16.62 -17.62 -3.57
N ASP A 6 17.21 -16.90 -4.52
CA ASP A 6 17.46 -15.46 -4.39
C ASP A 6 16.16 -14.66 -4.42
N THR A 7 15.21 -15.06 -5.26
CA THR A 7 13.88 -14.44 -5.31
C THR A 7 13.15 -14.58 -3.98
N LEU A 8 13.16 -15.78 -3.39
CA LEU A 8 12.55 -16.01 -2.08
C LEU A 8 13.24 -15.17 -1.00
N LYS A 9 14.57 -15.11 -0.99
CA LYS A 9 15.33 -14.27 -0.06
C LYS A 9 14.99 -12.79 -0.21
N ALA A 10 14.85 -12.27 -1.43
CA ALA A 10 14.46 -10.88 -1.64
C ALA A 10 13.05 -10.56 -1.08
N ILE A 11 12.11 -11.51 -1.14
CA ILE A 11 10.77 -11.36 -0.55
C ILE A 11 10.85 -11.36 0.98
N PHE A 12 11.57 -12.31 1.57
CA PHE A 12 11.63 -12.45 3.03
C PHE A 12 12.55 -11.44 3.73
N TYR A 13 13.61 -11.00 3.06
CA TYR A 13 14.62 -10.10 3.60
C TYR A 13 14.40 -8.63 3.20
N GLY A 14 13.53 -8.41 2.22
CA GLY A 14 13.12 -7.09 1.79
C GLY A 14 13.83 -6.61 0.53
N PRO A 15 13.35 -5.49 -0.04
CA PRO A 15 13.76 -5.00 -1.36
C PRO A 15 15.22 -4.52 -1.42
N GLY A 16 15.85 -4.29 -0.27
CA GLY A 16 17.26 -3.92 -0.16
C GLY A 16 18.23 -5.11 -0.20
N TRP A 17 17.76 -6.35 -0.33
CA TRP A 17 18.62 -7.54 -0.36
C TRP A 17 18.99 -7.96 -1.79
N TYR A 18 20.27 -8.27 -2.01
CA TYR A 18 20.79 -8.79 -3.28
C TYR A 18 21.80 -9.94 -3.07
N PRO A 19 21.98 -10.83 -4.09
CA PRO A 19 22.94 -11.93 -3.98
C PRO A 19 24.34 -11.41 -3.64
N GLY A 20 24.90 -11.89 -2.52
CA GLY A 20 26.19 -11.47 -2.00
C GLY A 20 26.13 -10.46 -0.84
N THR A 21 24.96 -9.91 -0.50
CA THR A 21 24.80 -9.02 0.67
C THR A 21 24.36 -9.72 1.94
N PRO A 22 24.64 -9.11 3.12
CA PRO A 22 24.09 -9.55 4.39
C PRO A 22 22.56 -9.66 4.34
N ARG A 23 21.97 -10.39 5.30
CA ARG A 23 20.51 -10.59 5.36
C ARG A 23 19.72 -9.28 5.29
N LEU A 24 20.23 -8.18 5.84
CA LEU A 24 19.54 -6.88 5.86
C LEU A 24 19.85 -5.98 4.66
N GLY A 25 20.55 -6.50 3.65
CA GLY A 25 21.10 -5.70 2.55
C GLY A 25 22.41 -5.02 2.94
N ASP A 26 22.93 -4.20 2.04
CA ASP A 26 24.07 -3.32 2.28
C ASP A 26 23.53 -1.91 2.57
N MET A 27 23.79 -1.42 3.79
CA MET A 27 23.32 -0.11 4.25
C MET A 27 24.10 1.03 3.61
N ASP A 28 25.36 0.80 3.22
CA ASP A 28 26.22 1.82 2.60
C ASP A 28 25.90 2.00 1.11
N ALA A 29 25.25 1.01 0.50
CA ALA A 29 24.72 1.09 -0.86
C ALA A 29 23.35 1.79 -0.94
N LEU A 30 22.72 2.12 0.19
CA LEU A 30 21.47 2.87 0.18
C LEU A 30 21.74 4.32 -0.26
N PRO A 31 20.93 4.88 -1.17
CA PRO A 31 21.05 6.29 -1.52
C PRO A 31 20.77 7.14 -0.28
N ASP A 32 21.62 8.13 -0.03
CA ASP A 32 21.45 9.11 1.05
C ASP A 32 20.11 9.84 0.88
N GLU A 33 19.10 9.50 1.70
CA GLU A 33 17.72 9.99 1.60
C GLU A 33 17.56 11.47 2.05
N LYS A 34 18.54 12.33 1.74
CA LYS A 34 18.47 13.78 2.00
C LYS A 34 17.53 14.54 1.07
N ALA A 35 17.03 13.91 0.00
CA ALA A 35 16.11 14.55 -0.92
C ALA A 35 14.71 14.68 -0.26
N PRO A 36 14.09 15.88 -0.26
CA PRO A 36 12.74 16.03 0.27
C PRO A 36 11.77 15.18 -0.56
N ARG A 37 11.29 14.08 0.03
CA ARG A 37 10.29 13.23 -0.59
C ARG A 37 9.01 14.04 -0.72
N LYS A 38 8.58 14.32 -1.96
CA LYS A 38 7.29 14.96 -2.21
C LYS A 38 6.19 14.08 -1.61
N LYS A 39 5.51 14.57 -0.56
CA LYS A 39 4.38 13.87 0.05
C LYS A 39 3.34 13.59 -1.03
N TYR A 40 2.91 12.33 -1.13
CA TYR A 40 1.82 11.95 -2.01
C TYR A 40 0.54 12.66 -1.55
N SER A 41 0.03 13.56 -2.39
CA SER A 41 -1.17 14.36 -2.12
C SER A 41 -2.00 14.51 -3.42
N PRO A 42 -2.63 13.42 -3.89
CA PRO A 42 -3.50 13.49 -5.06
C PRO A 42 -4.68 14.42 -4.73
N LYS A 43 -5.04 15.28 -5.67
CA LYS A 43 -6.27 16.06 -5.58
C LYS A 43 -7.40 15.17 -6.03
N ILE A 44 -8.37 14.94 -5.16
CA ILE A 44 -9.60 14.23 -5.50
C ILE A 44 -10.54 15.21 -6.19
N SER A 45 -11.17 14.79 -7.27
CA SER A 45 -12.16 15.59 -7.98
C SER A 45 -13.45 15.72 -7.16
N GLN A 46 -14.23 16.76 -7.43
CA GLN A 46 -15.53 16.92 -6.77
C GLN A 46 -16.49 15.78 -7.10
N LEU A 47 -16.39 15.19 -8.29
CA LEU A 47 -17.22 14.05 -8.71
C LEU A 47 -16.90 12.78 -7.91
N GLU A 48 -15.62 12.49 -7.69
CA GLU A 48 -15.21 11.36 -6.84
C GLU A 48 -15.68 11.54 -5.39
N THR A 49 -15.64 12.77 -4.89
CA THR A 49 -16.13 13.09 -3.54
C THR A 49 -17.64 12.86 -3.45
N ILE A 50 -18.41 13.34 -4.43
CA ILE A 50 -19.88 13.12 -4.51
C ILE A 50 -20.19 11.62 -4.61
N TYR A 51 -19.45 10.89 -5.45
CA TYR A 51 -19.61 9.45 -5.60
C TYR A 51 -19.42 8.72 -4.26
N ILE A 52 -18.34 9.02 -3.52
CA ILE A 52 -18.06 8.41 -2.21
C ILE A 52 -19.19 8.68 -1.22
N ILE A 53 -19.71 9.92 -1.18
CA ILE A 53 -20.81 10.29 -0.29
C ILE A 53 -22.08 9.52 -0.63
N ILE A 54 -22.47 9.48 -1.90
CA ILE A 54 -23.66 8.75 -2.35
C ILE A 54 -23.52 7.25 -2.05
N HIS A 55 -22.36 6.68 -2.36
CA HIS A 55 -22.08 5.27 -2.12
C HIS A 55 -22.17 4.90 -0.63
N PHE A 56 -21.62 5.76 0.24
CA PHE A 56 -21.72 5.61 1.69
C PHE A 56 -23.18 5.64 2.17
N ILE A 57 -23.97 6.59 1.69
CA ILE A 57 -25.40 6.72 2.06
C ILE A 57 -26.18 5.47 1.65
N ILE A 58 -25.96 4.95 0.44
CA ILE A 58 -26.63 3.74 -0.04
C ILE A 58 -26.31 2.56 0.87
N ILE A 59 -25.02 2.32 1.15
CA ILE A 59 -24.60 1.21 2.02
C ILE A 59 -25.20 1.37 3.42
N PHE A 60 -25.21 2.59 3.96
CA PHE A 60 -25.78 2.85 5.28
C PHE A 60 -27.26 2.48 5.35
N PHE A 61 -28.07 2.90 4.37
CA PHE A 61 -29.48 2.57 4.34
C PHE A 61 -29.73 1.08 4.07
N VAL A 62 -28.97 0.46 3.17
CA VAL A 62 -29.07 -0.99 2.92
C VAL A 62 -28.78 -1.77 4.19
N GLN A 63 -27.71 -1.41 4.91
CA GLN A 63 -27.34 -2.07 6.16
C GLN A 63 -28.40 -1.87 7.24
N GLN A 64 -28.96 -0.66 7.35
CA GLN A 64 -30.04 -0.37 8.29
C GLN A 64 -31.27 -1.24 8.00
N ASN A 65 -31.72 -1.30 6.74
CA ASN A 65 -32.87 -2.12 6.34
C ASN A 65 -32.62 -3.61 6.62
N LEU A 66 -31.45 -4.13 6.23
CA LEU A 66 -31.08 -5.53 6.48
C LEU A 66 -31.06 -5.86 7.98
N THR A 67 -30.58 -4.93 8.81
CA THR A 67 -30.56 -5.13 10.27
C THR A 67 -31.96 -5.13 10.86
N GLN A 68 -32.87 -4.28 10.35
CA GLN A 68 -34.28 -4.27 10.79
C GLN A 68 -35.04 -5.55 10.41
N GLU A 69 -34.76 -6.14 9.24
CA GLU A 69 -35.39 -7.41 8.84
C GLU A 69 -34.90 -8.62 9.67
N LEU A 70 -33.72 -8.52 10.28
CA LEU A 70 -33.08 -9.61 11.02
C LEU A 70 -33.43 -9.62 12.52
N MET A 71 -34.03 -8.54 13.04
CA MET A 71 -34.46 -8.39 14.45
C MET A 71 -35.97 -8.52 14.58
#